data_AF-A0A7C1DHS5-F1
#
_entry.id   AF-A0A7C1DHS5-F1
#
_cell.length_a   1.000
_cell.length_b   1.000
_cell.length_c   1.000
_cell.angle_alpha   90.00
_cell.angle_beta   90.00
_cell.angle_gamma   90.00
#
_symmetry.space_group_name_H-M   'P 1'
#
loop_
_entity.id
_entity.type
_entity.pdbx_description
1 polymer ?
#
loop_
_entity_poly.entity_id
_entity_poly.type
_entity_poly.pdbx_seq_one_letter_code
_entity_poly.pdbx_strand_id
1 'polypeptide(L)'
;LILASLRRTGCCVTAEEHNEAGGLGEAVSALCARENPVPVRSVAIGDRYGQSGKSSELQEYYGLTYREIVGEAAQVWSMRRR
;
A
#
# COMPACT_ATOMS: atom_id res chain seq x y z
N LEU A 1 -8.54 11.75 -9.74
CA LEU A 1 -9.08 10.45 -9.27
C LEU A 1 -8.64 10.13 -7.83
N ILE A 2 -7.33 10.02 -7.55
CA ILE A 2 -6.78 9.66 -6.22
C ILE A 2 -7.28 10.59 -5.10
N LEU A 3 -7.06 11.91 -5.20
CA LEU A 3 -7.53 12.87 -4.18
C LEU A 3 -9.04 12.84 -3.95
N ALA A 4 -9.83 12.60 -5.00
CA ALA A 4 -11.28 12.48 -4.86
C ALA A 4 -11.67 11.22 -4.05
N SER A 5 -10.98 10.10 -4.28
CA SER A 5 -11.16 8.89 -3.46
C SER A 5 -10.74 9.13 -2.02
N LEU A 6 -9.57 9.73 -1.79
CA LEU A 6 -9.04 10.00 -0.45
C LEU A 6 -9.92 10.93 0.36
N ARG A 7 -10.52 11.96 -0.27
CA ARG A 7 -11.50 12.84 0.39
C ARG A 7 -12.78 12.12 0.79
N ARG A 8 -13.17 11.09 0.02
CA ARG A 8 -14.35 10.28 0.32
C ARG A 8 -14.10 9.23 1.40
N THR A 9 -12.91 8.62 1.43
CA THR A 9 -12.61 7.48 2.31
C THR A 9 -11.86 7.86 3.57
N GLY A 10 -11.08 8.95 3.54
CA GLY A 10 -10.27 9.42 4.67
C GLY A 10 -9.00 8.60 4.92
N CYS A 11 -8.68 7.63 4.06
CA CYS A 11 -7.47 6.81 4.10
C CYS A 11 -7.33 5.97 2.82
N CYS A 12 -6.16 5.36 2.60
CA CYS A 12 -5.98 4.33 1.58
C CYS A 12 -4.92 3.28 1.92
N VAL A 13 -5.00 2.17 1.18
CA VAL A 13 -3.92 1.20 1.02
C VAL A 13 -3.48 1.21 -0.44
N THR A 14 -2.17 1.14 -0.66
CA THR A 14 -1.58 0.83 -1.97
C THR A 14 -1.12 -0.63 -1.99
N ALA A 15 -1.15 -1.27 -3.15
CA ALA A 15 -0.67 -2.64 -3.32
C ALA A 15 0.11 -2.71 -4.64
N GLU A 16 1.34 -3.18 -4.60
CA GLU A 16 2.24 -3.24 -5.75
C GLU A 16 3.19 -4.43 -5.69
N GLU A 17 3.47 -5.04 -6.85
CA GLU A 17 4.56 -6.02 -7.02
C GLU A 17 5.85 -5.26 -7.39
N HIS A 18 6.26 -4.37 -6.49
CA HIS A 18 7.46 -3.54 -6.63
C HIS A 18 8.04 -3.28 -5.23
N ASN A 19 9.28 -2.78 -5.18
CA ASN A 19 9.89 -2.34 -3.93
C ASN A 19 9.09 -1.18 -3.33
N GLU A 20 8.93 -1.18 -2.01
CA GLU A 20 8.29 -0.11 -1.24
C GLU A 20 8.98 1.25 -1.50
N ALA A 21 10.31 1.26 -1.56
CA ALA A 21 11.09 2.44 -1.87
C ALA A 21 10.98 2.82 -3.36
N GLY A 22 10.65 4.08 -3.64
CA GLY A 22 10.46 4.62 -4.99
C GLY A 22 9.19 4.13 -5.70
N GLY A 23 8.33 3.37 -5.01
CA GLY A 23 7.14 2.74 -5.58
C GLY A 23 5.89 3.62 -5.60
N LEU A 24 4.77 2.98 -5.91
CA LEU A 24 3.43 3.56 -5.86
C LEU A 24 3.09 4.07 -4.46
N GLY A 25 3.43 3.32 -3.41
CA GLY A 25 3.17 3.67 -2.02
C GLY A 25 3.79 5.01 -1.63
N GLU A 26 5.06 5.23 -2.00
CA GLU A 26 5.73 6.52 -1.76
C GLU A 26 5.14 7.65 -2.60
N ALA A 27 4.85 7.41 -3.89
CA ALA A 27 4.26 8.43 -4.75
C ALA A 27 2.88 8.90 -4.24
N VAL A 28 2.04 7.97 -3.79
CA VAL A 28 0.74 8.28 -3.19
C VAL A 28 0.91 8.96 -1.83
N SER A 29 1.83 8.49 -0.99
CA SER A 29 2.11 9.11 0.31
C SER A 29 2.59 10.55 0.17
N ALA A 30 3.46 10.82 -0.81
CA ALA A 30 3.92 12.17 -1.13
C ALA A 30 2.79 13.09 -1.59
N LEU A 31 1.88 12.59 -2.43
CA LEU A 31 0.68 13.32 -2.85
C LEU A 31 -0.24 13.62 -1.65
N CYS A 32 -0.51 12.62 -0.80
CA CYS A 32 -1.33 12.78 0.40
C CYS A 32 -0.73 13.82 1.36
N ALA A 33 0.57 13.74 1.62
CA ALA A 33 1.25 14.68 2.50
C ALA A 33 1.16 16.14 2.03
N ARG A 34 1.12 16.38 0.72
CA ARG A 34 1.03 17.72 0.13
C ARG A 34 -0.40 18.25 0.05
N GLU A 35 -1.35 17.42 -0.36
CA GLU A 35 -2.66 17.88 -0.83
C GLU A 35 -3.83 17.49 0.09
N ASN A 36 -3.72 16.38 0.82
CA ASN A 36 -4.79 15.86 1.67
C ASN A 36 -4.22 14.88 2.71
N PRO A 37 -3.69 15.37 3.84
CA PRO A 37 -3.02 14.53 4.83
C PRO A 37 -3.97 13.50 5.45
N VAL A 38 -3.90 12.27 4.95
CA VAL A 38 -4.67 11.11 5.42
C VAL A 38 -3.74 9.92 5.62
N PRO A 39 -4.10 8.96 6.48
CA PRO A 39 -3.33 7.72 6.63
C PRO A 39 -3.22 6.95 5.31
N VAL A 40 -2.00 6.54 4.99
CA VAL A 40 -1.65 5.69 3.86
C VAL A 40 -0.87 4.50 4.39
N ARG A 41 -1.21 3.29 3.94
CA ARG A 41 -0.39 2.08 4.13
C ARG A 41 -0.14 1.39 2.80
N SER A 42 0.78 0.45 2.79
CA SER A 42 1.29 -0.15 1.56
C SER A 42 1.47 -1.65 1.73
N VAL A 43 1.13 -2.41 0.69
CA VAL A 43 1.53 -3.81 0.50
C VAL A 43 2.50 -3.82 -0.68
N ALA A 44 3.78 -3.98 -0.38
CA ALA A 44 4.86 -3.92 -1.36
C ALA A 44 5.98 -4.86 -0.95
N ILE A 45 6.91 -5.12 -1.86
CA ILE A 45 8.13 -5.85 -1.55
C ILE A 45 9.00 -4.93 -0.70
N GLY A 46 9.43 -5.38 0.49
CA GLY A 46 10.40 -4.62 1.28
C GLY A 46 11.79 -4.59 0.61
N ASP A 47 12.81 -4.11 1.33
CA ASP A 47 14.19 -4.06 0.83
C ASP A 47 14.81 -5.46 0.66
N ARG A 48 14.41 -6.15 -0.42
CA ARG A 48 14.74 -7.55 -0.70
C ARG A 48 14.96 -7.72 -2.19
N TYR A 49 15.95 -8.52 -2.55
CA TYR A 49 16.16 -8.93 -3.94
C TYR A 49 15.09 -9.93 -4.39
N GLY A 50 14.82 -9.91 -5.71
CA GLY A 50 14.01 -10.91 -6.38
C GLY A 50 14.69 -12.28 -6.37
N GLN A 51 13.87 -13.33 -6.47
CA GLN A 51 14.35 -14.71 -6.52
C GLN A 51 13.56 -15.50 -7.57
N SER A 52 14.15 -16.59 -8.05
CA SER A 52 13.48 -17.51 -8.99
C SER A 52 12.49 -18.39 -8.25
N GLY A 53 11.28 -18.53 -8.78
CA GLY A 53 10.22 -19.36 -8.22
C GLY A 53 8.92 -19.21 -9.00
N LYS A 54 7.88 -19.96 -8.62
CA LYS A 54 6.56 -19.75 -9.21
C LYS A 54 5.95 -18.47 -8.65
N SER A 55 5.28 -17.70 -9.51
CA SER A 55 4.67 -16.41 -9.13
C SER A 55 3.79 -16.50 -7.87
N SER A 56 2.96 -17.55 -7.73
CA SER A 56 2.11 -17.73 -6.54
C SER A 56 2.90 -17.97 -5.25
N GLU A 57 4.00 -18.72 -5.33
CA GLU A 57 4.87 -18.99 -4.17
C GLU A 57 5.64 -17.72 -3.77
N LEU A 58 6.07 -16.93 -4.77
CA LEU A 58 6.74 -15.66 -4.55
C LEU A 58 5.80 -14.61 -3.96
N GLN A 59 4.56 -14.52 -4.44
CA GLN A 59 3.56 -13.61 -3.87
C GLN A 59 3.33 -13.89 -2.38
N GLU A 60 3.16 -15.16 -2.01
CA GLU A 60 3.04 -15.55 -0.60
C GLU A 60 4.31 -15.21 0.20
N TYR A 61 5.49 -15.51 -0.36
CA TYR A 61 6.79 -15.28 0.29
C TYR A 61 7.11 -13.79 0.52
N TYR A 62 6.65 -12.92 -0.37
CA TYR A 62 6.80 -11.47 -0.25
C TYR A 62 5.62 -10.80 0.47
N GLY A 63 4.58 -11.55 0.87
CA GLY A 63 3.40 -10.99 1.54
C GLY A 63 2.50 -10.18 0.60
N LEU A 64 2.57 -10.43 -0.71
CA LEU A 64 1.76 -9.77 -1.74
C LEU A 64 0.41 -10.48 -1.92
N THR A 65 -0.27 -10.76 -0.81
CA THR A 65 -1.50 -11.56 -0.80
C THR A 65 -2.73 -10.67 -0.56
N TYR A 66 -3.91 -11.19 -0.93
CA TYR A 66 -5.17 -10.52 -0.60
C TYR A 66 -5.37 -10.39 0.92
N ARG A 67 -4.79 -11.29 1.73
CA ARG A 67 -4.89 -11.25 3.19
C ARG A 67 -4.18 -10.03 3.73
N GLU A 68 -3.02 -9.71 3.16
CA GLU A 68 -2.21 -8.57 3.58
C GLU A 68 -2.87 -7.26 3.16
N ILE A 69 -3.45 -7.22 1.96
CA ILE A 69 -4.26 -6.07 1.51
C ILE A 69 -5.44 -5.83 2.46
N VAL A 70 -6.18 -6.87 2.82
CA VAL A 70 -7.33 -6.75 3.74
C VAL A 70 -6.88 -6.36 5.15
N GLY A 71 -5.78 -6.94 5.64
CA GLY A 71 -5.21 -6.62 6.94
C GLY A 71 -4.78 -5.16 7.02
N GLU A 72 -4.04 -4.67 6.03
CA GLU A 72 -3.61 -3.28 5.95
C GLU A 72 -4.80 -2.32 5.75
N ALA A 73 -5.81 -2.73 4.98
CA ALA A 73 -7.04 -1.94 4.83
C ALA A 73 -7.80 -1.78 6.15
N ALA A 74 -7.91 -2.85 6.94
CA ALA A 74 -8.53 -2.80 8.26
C ALA A 74 -7.71 -1.93 9.24
N GLN A 75 -6.39 -2.05 9.22
CA GLN A 75 -5.51 -1.25 10.06
C GLN A 75 -5.59 0.24 9.70
N VAL A 76 -5.44 0.61 8.43
CA VAL A 76 -5.48 2.03 8.02
C VAL A 76 -6.86 2.66 8.27
N TRP A 77 -7.93 1.88 8.14
CA TRP A 77 -9.28 2.33 8.46
C TRP A 77 -9.45 2.72 9.93
N SER A 78 -8.76 2.04 10.84
CA SER A 78 -8.76 2.38 12.27
C SER A 78 -8.01 3.69 12.57
N MET A 79 -7.09 4.11 11.69
CA MET A 79 -6.27 5.30 11.86
C MET A 79 -6.92 6.58 11.31
N ARG A 80 -8.01 6.46 10.54
CA ARG A 80 -8.65 7.62 9.88
C ARG A 80 -9.14 8.63 10.93
N ARG A 81 -8.81 9.90 10.72
CA ARG A 81 -9.32 11.00 11.55
C ARG A 81 -10.75 11.31 11.13
N ARG A 82 -11.64 11.52 12.12
CA ARG A 82 -13.03 11.93 11.90
C ARG A 82 -13.11 13.36 11.40
#